data_AF-A0A1M6BM26-F1
#
_entry.id   AF-A0A1M6BM26-F1
#
_cell.length_a   1.000
_cell.length_b   1.000
_cell.length_c   1.000
_cell.angle_alpha   90.00
_cell.angle_beta   90.00
_cell.angle_gamma   90.00
#
_symmetry.space_group_name_H-M   'P 1'
#
loop_
_entity.id
_entity.type
_entity.pdbx_description
1 polymer ?
#
loop_
_entity_poly.entity_id
_entity_poly.type
_entity_poly.pdbx_seq_one_letter_code
_entity_poly.pdbx_strand_id
1 'polypeptide(L)'
;KIGLVTTYKSLIITSIMSFQGNPHDSKTIEPLLDQMKSNIDFTPNEVVYDRGGKGQQQIGSTKISTPDYKPLKRVTEYQKRSKRKKFRRRAAIEPVIGHLKTDFRKAQNYLSGATSPQINAFLAATGWNLKKMMKQLKNEVELLLFYIFNPVLTRLFLKKKLSL
;
A
#
# COMPACT_ATOMS: atom_id res chain seq x y z
N LYS A 1 -19.65 1.26 3.21
CA LYS A 1 -18.29 0.76 3.58
C LYS A 1 -17.25 1.26 2.57
N ILE A 2 -15.96 1.42 2.92
CA ILE A 2 -14.89 1.74 1.93
C ILE A 2 -13.79 0.67 2.03
N GLY A 3 -13.42 0.09 0.89
CA GLY A 3 -12.29 -0.84 0.76
C GLY A 3 -11.18 -0.25 -0.11
N LEU A 4 -9.94 -0.68 0.09
CA LEU A 4 -8.78 -0.22 -0.69
C LEU A 4 -7.70 -1.30 -0.80
N VAL A 5 -6.93 -1.25 -1.89
CA VAL A 5 -5.76 -2.11 -2.12
C VAL A 5 -4.51 -1.24 -2.16
N THR A 6 -3.45 -1.74 -1.55
CA THR A 6 -2.14 -1.09 -1.60
C THR A 6 -1.07 -2.05 -2.11
N THR A 7 -0.03 -1.49 -2.70
CA THR A 7 1.19 -2.24 -3.00
C THR A 7 1.86 -2.73 -1.72
N TYR A 8 2.32 -3.98 -1.75
CA TYR A 8 2.86 -4.66 -0.57
C TYR A 8 4.09 -4.00 0.05
N LYS A 9 4.97 -3.38 -0.77
CA LYS A 9 6.23 -2.78 -0.29
C LYS A 9 6.08 -1.30 0.04
N SER A 10 5.51 -0.51 -0.87
CA SER A 10 5.49 0.94 -0.76
C SER A 10 4.20 1.51 -0.18
N LEU A 11 3.12 0.73 -0.03
CA LEU A 11 1.80 1.21 0.44
C LEU A 11 1.19 2.29 -0.48
N ILE A 12 1.50 2.27 -1.77
CA ILE A 12 0.80 3.09 -2.78
C ILE A 12 -0.58 2.46 -2.99
N ILE A 13 -1.63 3.28 -2.96
CA ILE A 13 -3.02 2.83 -3.17
C ILE A 13 -3.24 2.65 -4.66
N THR A 14 -3.65 1.46 -5.08
CA THR A 14 -3.90 1.11 -6.50
C THR A 14 -5.37 1.08 -6.84
N SER A 15 -6.22 0.75 -5.86
CA SER A 15 -7.67 0.80 -5.98
C SER A 15 -8.30 1.22 -4.64
N ILE A 16 -9.41 1.94 -4.73
CA ILE A 16 -10.24 2.36 -3.60
C ILE A 16 -11.70 2.48 -4.06
N MET A 17 -12.59 1.82 -3.33
CA MET A 17 -14.00 1.74 -3.69
C MET A 17 -14.91 1.93 -2.48
N SER A 18 -15.96 2.72 -2.66
CA SER A 18 -17.08 2.82 -1.74
C SER A 18 -18.12 1.79 -2.11
N PHE A 19 -18.53 1.01 -1.11
CA PHE A 19 -19.56 -0.01 -1.23
C PHE A 19 -20.82 0.46 -0.50
N GLN A 20 -21.96 0.35 -1.17
CA GLN A 20 -23.26 0.58 -0.54
C GLN A 20 -23.54 -0.50 0.51
N GLY A 21 -24.12 -0.10 1.64
CA GLY A 21 -24.29 -0.98 2.80
C GLY A 21 -22.98 -1.43 3.47
N ASN A 22 -23.04 -2.60 4.11
CA ASN A 22 -21.90 -3.25 4.77
C ASN A 22 -21.70 -4.68 4.22
N PRO A 23 -21.24 -4.84 2.96
CA PRO A 23 -21.01 -6.16 2.41
C PRO A 23 -19.90 -6.88 3.18
N HIS A 24 -19.97 -8.20 3.20
CA HIS A 24 -18.91 -9.04 3.74
C HIS A 24 -17.58 -8.75 3.02
N ASP A 25 -16.45 -8.72 3.75
CA ASP A 25 -15.15 -8.30 3.19
C ASP A 25 -14.72 -9.16 2.00
N SER A 26 -15.02 -10.46 1.99
CA SER A 26 -14.70 -11.31 0.84
C SER A 26 -15.37 -10.86 -0.48
N LYS A 27 -16.49 -10.13 -0.40
CA LYS A 27 -17.21 -9.60 -1.57
C LYS A 27 -16.65 -8.25 -2.05
N THR A 28 -15.75 -7.62 -1.30
CA THR A 28 -15.12 -6.34 -1.70
C THR A 28 -13.84 -6.55 -2.50
N ILE A 29 -13.24 -7.74 -2.44
CA ILE A 29 -11.93 -8.03 -3.05
C ILE A 29 -12.00 -8.00 -4.58
N GLU A 30 -12.99 -8.67 -5.18
CA GLU A 30 -13.14 -8.76 -6.64
C GLU A 30 -13.35 -7.38 -7.28
N PRO A 31 -14.30 -6.52 -6.84
CA PRO A 31 -14.45 -5.17 -7.39
C PRO A 31 -13.19 -4.30 -7.26
N LEU A 32 -12.42 -4.48 -6.20
CA LEU A 32 -11.16 -3.76 -6.00
C LEU A 32 -10.05 -4.26 -6.94
N LEU A 33 -10.05 -5.54 -7.29
CA LEU A 33 -9.13 -6.12 -8.28
C LEU A 33 -9.49 -5.65 -9.69
N ASP A 34 -10.77 -5.62 -10.03
CA ASP A 34 -11.24 -5.11 -11.32
C ASP A 34 -10.89 -3.64 -11.50
N GLN A 35 -11.10 -2.82 -10.46
CA GLN A 35 -10.69 -1.42 -10.49
C GLN A 35 -9.16 -1.28 -10.62
N MET A 36 -8.37 -2.10 -9.93
CA MET A 36 -6.92 -2.09 -10.06
C MET A 36 -6.48 -2.44 -11.48
N LYS A 37 -7.08 -3.47 -12.09
CA LYS A 37 -6.81 -3.85 -13.48
C LYS A 37 -7.19 -2.73 -14.44
N SER A 38 -8.33 -2.06 -14.23
CA SER A 38 -8.74 -0.91 -15.04
C SER A 38 -7.80 0.29 -14.89
N ASN A 39 -7.24 0.53 -13.70
CA ASN A 39 -6.41 1.71 -13.43
C ASN A 39 -4.98 1.58 -13.98
N ILE A 40 -4.38 0.39 -13.91
CA ILE A 40 -2.94 0.20 -14.17
C ILE A 40 -2.62 -1.01 -15.07
N ASP A 41 -3.63 -1.60 -15.70
CA ASP A 41 -3.54 -2.80 -16.54
C ASP A 41 -2.80 -3.99 -15.90
N PHE A 42 -2.82 -4.08 -14.56
CA PHE A 42 -2.06 -5.06 -13.81
C PHE A 42 -2.91 -5.83 -12.81
N THR A 43 -2.76 -7.16 -12.82
CA THR A 43 -3.42 -8.08 -11.88
C THR A 43 -2.36 -8.71 -10.97
N PRO A 44 -2.46 -8.58 -9.64
CA PRO A 44 -1.48 -9.14 -8.73
C PRO A 44 -1.58 -10.67 -8.65
N ASN A 45 -0.45 -11.35 -8.52
CA ASN A 45 -0.44 -12.81 -8.31
C ASN A 45 -1.07 -13.22 -6.96
N GLU A 46 -1.00 -12.33 -5.95
CA GLU A 46 -1.48 -12.60 -4.60
C GLU A 46 -1.98 -11.32 -3.92
N VAL A 47 -3.15 -11.40 -3.29
CA VAL A 47 -3.67 -10.41 -2.34
C VAL A 47 -3.59 -10.97 -0.94
N VAL A 48 -3.06 -10.18 -0.01
CA VAL A 48 -2.99 -10.55 1.41
C VAL A 48 -4.08 -9.81 2.17
N TYR A 49 -5.02 -10.55 2.72
CA TYR A 49 -6.11 -10.01 3.52
C TYR A 49 -6.05 -10.54 4.96
N ASP A 50 -6.89 -10.01 5.85
CA ASP A 50 -7.05 -10.45 7.22
C ASP A 50 -8.06 -11.60 7.23
N ARG A 51 -8.55 -11.96 8.42
CA ARG A 51 -9.52 -13.05 8.56
C ARG A 51 -10.91 -12.69 8.05
N GLY A 52 -11.27 -11.41 7.96
CA GLY A 52 -12.57 -10.95 7.46
C GLY A 52 -12.75 -11.24 5.97
N GLY A 53 -11.67 -11.17 5.19
CA GLY A 53 -11.66 -11.51 3.76
C GLY A 53 -11.75 -13.00 3.45
N LYS A 54 -11.96 -13.86 4.46
CA LYS A 54 -12.08 -15.30 4.24
C LYS A 54 -13.28 -15.61 3.35
N GLY A 55 -13.04 -16.42 2.32
CA GLY A 55 -14.02 -16.73 1.29
C GLY A 55 -13.37 -17.55 0.18
N GLN A 56 -13.55 -17.12 -1.07
CA GLN A 56 -12.87 -17.73 -2.22
C GLN A 56 -11.35 -17.65 -2.05
N GLN A 57 -10.64 -18.72 -2.40
CA GLN A 57 -9.18 -18.77 -2.30
C GLN A 57 -8.47 -18.12 -3.50
N GLN A 58 -9.22 -17.87 -4.58
CA GLN A 58 -8.72 -17.35 -5.83
C GLN A 58 -9.84 -16.59 -6.55
N ILE A 59 -9.50 -15.43 -7.12
CA ILE A 59 -10.36 -14.64 -8.01
C ILE A 59 -9.57 -14.43 -9.30
N GLY A 60 -10.08 -14.94 -10.42
CA GLY A 60 -9.31 -15.00 -11.68
C GLY A 60 -7.97 -15.73 -11.49
N SER A 61 -6.87 -15.07 -11.82
CA SER A 61 -5.50 -15.56 -11.58
C SER A 61 -4.91 -15.14 -10.22
N THR A 62 -5.63 -14.34 -9.44
CA THR A 62 -5.15 -13.77 -8.18
C THR A 62 -5.43 -14.71 -7.01
N LYS A 63 -4.40 -15.12 -6.29
CA LYS A 63 -4.54 -15.87 -5.04
C LYS A 63 -4.95 -14.95 -3.89
N ILE A 64 -5.97 -15.34 -3.11
CA ILE A 64 -6.33 -14.66 -1.86
C ILE A 64 -5.71 -15.39 -0.68
N SER A 65 -4.83 -14.71 0.03
CA SER A 65 -4.15 -15.23 1.21
C SER A 65 -4.70 -14.60 2.49
N THR A 66 -5.34 -15.42 3.32
CA THR A 66 -5.83 -15.06 4.66
C THR A 66 -5.13 -15.87 5.75
N PRO A 67 -5.00 -15.37 7.00
CA PRO A 67 -4.41 -16.14 8.09
C PRO A 67 -5.31 -17.33 8.49
N ASP A 68 -4.75 -18.54 8.52
CA ASP A 68 -5.45 -19.70 9.05
C ASP A 68 -5.52 -19.69 10.58
N TYR A 69 -6.52 -20.38 11.14
CA TYR A 69 -6.67 -20.56 12.59
C TYR A 69 -5.63 -21.52 13.17
N LYS A 70 -5.26 -22.55 12.42
CA LYS A 70 -4.25 -23.53 12.83
C LYS A 70 -3.21 -23.71 11.71
N PRO A 71 -1.91 -23.55 11.99
CA PRO A 71 -0.88 -23.94 11.03
C PRO A 71 -0.93 -25.46 10.82
N LEU A 72 -0.80 -25.90 9.56
CA LEU A 72 -0.70 -27.33 9.26
C LEU A 72 0.53 -27.93 9.98
N LYS A 73 0.42 -29.15 10.50
CA LYS A 73 1.51 -29.82 11.24
C LYS A 73 2.77 -30.04 10.39
N ARG A 74 2.61 -30.14 9.06
CA ARG A 74 3.66 -30.43 8.07
C ARG A 74 4.45 -29.22 7.54
N VAL A 75 4.28 -28.04 8.11
CA VAL A 75 4.87 -26.79 7.58
C VAL A 75 6.26 -26.59 8.20
N THR A 76 7.27 -26.31 7.37
CA THR A 76 8.64 -26.07 7.86
C THR A 76 8.73 -24.75 8.63
N GLU A 77 9.72 -24.60 9.53
CA GLU A 77 9.92 -23.35 10.27
C GLU A 77 10.16 -22.15 9.36
N TYR A 78 10.86 -22.36 8.24
CA TYR A 78 11.05 -21.35 7.21
C TYR A 78 9.72 -20.87 6.62
N GLN A 79 8.84 -21.80 6.23
CA GLN A 79 7.52 -21.47 5.68
C GLN A 79 6.65 -20.75 6.71
N LYS A 80 6.68 -21.16 7.98
CA LYS A 80 5.99 -20.46 9.09
C LYS A 80 6.50 -19.03 9.24
N ARG A 81 7.82 -18.82 9.23
CA ARG A 81 8.43 -17.48 9.33
C ARG A 81 8.05 -16.59 8.14
N SER A 82 8.08 -17.12 6.92
CA SER A 82 7.67 -16.41 5.71
C SER A 82 6.21 -15.98 5.78
N LYS A 83 5.31 -16.89 6.18
CA LYS A 83 3.89 -16.60 6.38
C LYS A 83 3.65 -15.53 7.44
N ARG A 84 4.34 -15.62 8.60
CA ARG A 84 4.28 -14.58 9.65
C ARG A 84 4.74 -13.22 9.15
N LYS A 85 5.87 -13.16 8.43
CA LYS A 85 6.37 -11.90 7.83
C LYS A 85 5.35 -11.31 6.85
N LYS A 86 4.72 -12.16 6.02
CA LYS A 86 3.68 -11.76 5.07
C LYS A 86 2.51 -11.06 5.74
N PHE A 87 1.86 -11.73 6.69
CA PHE A 87 0.69 -11.18 7.38
C PHE A 87 1.01 -10.02 8.32
N ARG A 88 2.19 -10.02 8.96
CA ARG A 88 2.65 -8.86 9.74
C ARG A 88 2.81 -7.62 8.86
N ARG A 89 3.30 -7.77 7.63
CA ARG A 89 3.43 -6.63 6.71
C ARG A 89 2.07 -6.08 6.26
N ARG A 90 1.03 -6.92 6.13
CA ARG A 90 -0.34 -6.46 5.83
C ARG A 90 -0.88 -5.52 6.90
N ALA A 91 -0.53 -5.72 8.18
CA ALA A 91 -0.98 -4.85 9.27
C ALA A 91 -0.59 -3.37 9.08
N ALA A 92 0.40 -3.07 8.24
CA ALA A 92 0.75 -1.71 7.88
C ALA A 92 -0.31 -0.98 7.04
N ILE A 93 -1.37 -1.65 6.57
CA ILE A 93 -2.52 -0.99 5.94
C ILE A 93 -3.40 -0.26 6.96
N GLU A 94 -3.43 -0.71 8.22
CA GLU A 94 -4.29 -0.09 9.25
C GLU A 94 -3.87 1.35 9.55
N PRO A 95 -2.57 1.67 9.72
CA PRO A 95 -2.12 3.05 9.80
C PRO A 95 -2.45 3.87 8.55
N VAL A 96 -2.41 3.28 7.35
CA VAL A 96 -2.78 3.98 6.10
C VAL A 96 -4.25 4.36 6.14
N ILE A 97 -5.14 3.44 6.54
CA ILE A 97 -6.57 3.72 6.71
C ILE A 97 -6.79 4.80 7.76
N GLY A 98 -6.02 4.77 8.87
CA GLY A 98 -6.02 5.81 9.90
C GLY A 98 -5.67 7.19 9.32
N HIS A 99 -4.52 7.31 8.66
CA HIS A 99 -4.09 8.54 8.01
C HIS A 99 -5.09 9.03 6.96
N LEU A 100 -5.67 8.13 6.16
CA LEU A 100 -6.70 8.52 5.21
C LEU A 100 -7.89 9.16 5.91
N LYS A 101 -8.34 8.59 7.04
CA LYS A 101 -9.45 9.13 7.83
C LYS A 101 -9.14 10.51 8.40
N THR A 102 -7.97 10.68 9.04
CA THR A 102 -7.62 11.89 9.78
C THR A 102 -6.96 12.95 8.90
N ASP A 103 -5.83 12.61 8.27
CA ASP A 103 -4.93 13.56 7.61
C ASP A 103 -5.46 13.93 6.22
N PHE A 104 -6.06 12.96 5.53
CA PHE A 104 -6.66 13.15 4.20
C PHE A 104 -8.18 13.27 4.25
N ARG A 105 -8.74 13.53 5.44
CA ARG A 105 -10.15 13.85 5.69
C ARG A 105 -11.16 12.84 5.13
N LYS A 106 -10.78 11.60 4.84
CA LYS A 106 -11.72 10.55 4.36
C LYS A 106 -12.86 10.27 5.36
N ALA A 107 -12.70 10.63 6.64
CA ALA A 107 -13.76 10.50 7.64
C ALA A 107 -14.84 11.59 7.55
N GLN A 108 -14.53 12.72 6.90
CA GLN A 108 -15.41 13.86 6.72
C GLN A 108 -15.78 13.95 5.24
N ASN A 109 -17.06 13.77 4.92
CA ASN A 109 -17.53 13.92 3.54
C ASN A 109 -18.54 15.06 3.47
N TYR A 110 -18.15 16.15 2.81
CA TYR A 110 -18.99 17.33 2.60
C TYR A 110 -19.71 17.32 1.25
N LEU A 111 -19.47 16.29 0.43
CA LEU A 111 -20.08 16.14 -0.89
C LEU A 111 -21.46 15.46 -0.74
N SER A 112 -22.43 15.89 -1.55
CA SER A 112 -23.79 15.32 -1.60
C SER A 112 -23.95 14.30 -2.73
N GLY A 113 -24.95 13.42 -2.60
CA GLY A 113 -25.30 12.40 -3.60
C GLY A 113 -24.72 11.01 -3.35
N ALA A 114 -25.23 10.01 -4.07
CA ALA A 114 -24.88 8.60 -3.87
C ALA A 114 -23.41 8.26 -4.23
N THR A 115 -22.81 9.02 -5.14
CA THR A 115 -21.41 8.87 -5.57
C THR A 115 -20.42 9.63 -4.68
N SER A 116 -20.92 10.46 -3.77
CA SER A 116 -20.09 11.33 -2.93
C SER A 116 -19.05 10.58 -2.08
N PRO A 117 -19.35 9.41 -1.49
CA PRO A 117 -18.35 8.64 -0.72
C PRO A 117 -17.21 8.12 -1.61
N GLN A 118 -17.50 7.78 -2.86
CA GLN A 118 -16.50 7.33 -3.84
C GLN A 118 -15.55 8.46 -4.19
N ILE A 119 -16.09 9.66 -4.48
CA ILE A 119 -15.29 10.84 -4.84
C ILE A 119 -14.38 11.24 -3.68
N ASN A 120 -14.92 11.31 -2.45
CA ASN A 120 -14.11 11.63 -1.27
C ASN A 120 -12.99 10.60 -1.05
N ALA A 121 -13.29 9.31 -1.26
CA ALA A 121 -12.29 8.25 -1.17
C ALA A 121 -11.18 8.39 -2.23
N PHE A 122 -11.52 8.73 -3.47
CA PHE A 122 -10.55 9.00 -4.52
C PHE A 122 -9.64 10.19 -4.19
N LEU A 123 -10.20 11.29 -3.71
CA LEU A 123 -9.42 12.47 -3.32
C LEU A 123 -8.45 12.14 -2.18
N ALA A 124 -8.92 11.42 -1.15
CA ALA A 124 -8.08 11.01 -0.04
C ALA A 124 -6.94 10.06 -0.49
N ALA A 125 -7.25 9.08 -1.34
CA ALA A 125 -6.24 8.16 -1.88
C ALA A 125 -5.23 8.86 -2.79
N THR A 126 -5.68 9.83 -3.58
CA THR A 126 -4.82 10.67 -4.43
C THR A 126 -3.85 11.47 -3.57
N GLY A 127 -4.35 12.15 -2.52
CA GLY A 127 -3.50 12.87 -1.58
C GLY A 127 -2.44 11.99 -0.93
N TRP A 128 -2.81 10.76 -0.53
CA TRP A 128 -1.86 9.79 -0.01
C TRP A 128 -0.79 9.43 -1.04
N ASN A 129 -1.18 9.08 -2.27
CA ASN A 129 -0.25 8.71 -3.33
C ASN A 129 0.70 9.86 -3.71
N LEU A 130 0.20 11.10 -3.78
CA LEU A 130 1.03 12.28 -4.02
C LEU A 130 2.04 12.49 -2.90
N LYS A 131 1.65 12.33 -1.62
CA LYS A 131 2.61 12.35 -0.49
C LYS A 131 3.71 11.30 -0.66
N LYS A 132 3.37 10.10 -1.16
CA LYS A 132 4.35 9.02 -1.39
C LYS A 132 5.30 9.37 -2.53
N MET A 133 4.78 9.93 -3.62
CA MET A 133 5.58 10.42 -4.75
C MET A 133 6.53 11.53 -4.31
N MET A 134 6.05 12.53 -3.56
CA MET A 134 6.89 13.62 -3.02
C MET A 134 8.02 13.09 -2.15
N LYS A 135 7.76 12.08 -1.30
CA LYS A 135 8.81 11.44 -0.49
C LYS A 135 9.86 10.75 -1.35
N GLN A 136 9.46 10.11 -2.44
CA GLN A 136 10.39 9.48 -3.37
C GLN A 136 11.25 10.53 -4.09
N LEU A 137 10.63 11.57 -4.64
CA LEU A 137 11.34 12.67 -5.31
C LEU A 137 12.33 13.36 -4.37
N LYS A 138 11.95 13.60 -3.11
CA LYS A 138 12.85 14.15 -2.10
C LYS A 138 14.11 13.28 -1.93
N ASN A 139 13.95 11.97 -1.80
CA ASN A 139 15.08 11.05 -1.66
C ASN A 139 15.97 11.05 -2.91
N GLU A 140 15.37 11.09 -4.10
CA GLU A 140 16.11 11.14 -5.38
C GLU A 140 16.93 12.43 -5.49
N VAL A 141 16.35 13.57 -5.11
CA VAL A 141 17.06 14.86 -5.05
C VAL A 141 18.19 14.83 -4.03
N GLU A 142 17.97 14.29 -2.83
CA GLU A 142 19.03 14.16 -1.80
C GLU A 142 20.20 13.30 -2.31
N LEU A 143 19.90 12.18 -2.98
CA LEU A 143 20.93 11.33 -3.60
C LEU A 143 21.68 12.06 -4.71
N LEU A 144 20.97 12.79 -5.58
CA LEU A 144 21.58 13.58 -6.64
C LEU A 144 22.56 14.62 -6.07
N LEU A 145 22.12 15.38 -5.07
CA LEU A 145 22.95 16.37 -4.39
C LEU A 145 24.18 15.71 -3.75
N PHE A 146 24.00 14.57 -3.09
CA PHE A 146 25.14 13.81 -2.54
C PHE A 146 26.14 13.43 -3.63
N TYR A 147 25.71 12.89 -4.77
CA TYR A 147 26.61 12.54 -5.86
C TYR A 147 27.32 13.74 -6.50
N ILE A 148 26.66 14.90 -6.57
CA ILE A 148 27.26 16.13 -7.11
C ILE A 148 28.30 16.71 -6.14
N PHE A 149 27.96 16.80 -4.84
CA PHE A 149 28.80 17.49 -3.86
C PHE A 149 29.90 16.61 -3.25
N ASN A 150 29.70 15.29 -3.17
CA ASN A 150 30.67 14.39 -2.54
C ASN A 150 32.06 14.43 -3.22
N PRO A 151 32.19 14.38 -4.57
CA PRO A 151 33.48 14.52 -5.25
C PRO A 151 34.16 15.87 -5.02
N VAL A 152 33.38 16.95 -4.92
CA VAL A 152 33.89 18.31 -4.65
C VAL A 152 34.45 18.38 -3.23
N LEU A 153 33.69 17.88 -2.26
CA LEU A 153 34.10 17.82 -0.86
C LEU A 153 35.34 16.93 -0.68
N THR A 154 35.35 15.72 -1.22
CA THR A 154 36.53 14.83 -1.14
C THR A 154 37.77 15.44 -1.77
N ARG A 155 37.67 16.13 -2.92
CA ARG A 155 38.81 16.86 -3.52
C ARG A 155 39.30 18.01 -2.65
N LEU A 156 38.40 18.77 -2.02
CA LEU A 156 38.76 19.85 -1.09
C LEU A 156 39.48 19.31 0.15
N PHE A 157 38.99 18.21 0.73
CA PHE A 157 39.63 17.56 1.89
C PHE A 157 40.96 16.89 1.55
N LEU A 158 41.11 16.28 0.37
CA LEU A 158 42.41 15.73 -0.08
C LEU A 158 43.45 16.84 -0.28
N LYS A 159 43.08 17.95 -0.93
CA LYS A 159 44.00 19.09 -1.11
C LYS A 159 44.50 19.65 0.22
N LYS A 160 43.63 19.72 1.24
CA LYS A 160 44.00 20.19 2.58
C LYS A 160 44.97 19.26 3.33
N LYS A 161 44.98 17.96 3.02
CA LYS A 161 45.84 16.96 3.65
C LYS A 161 47.24 16.87 3.02
N LEU A 162 47.39 17.32 1.77
CA LEU A 162 48.67 17.37 1.03
C LEU A 162 49.43 18.69 1.23
N SER A 163 48.82 19.69 1.87
CA SER A 163 49.41 21.01 2.13
C SER A 163 49.89 21.19 3.58
N LEU A 164 50.04 20.10 4.34
CA LEU A 164 50.59 20.01 5.70
C LEU A 164 51.79 19.08 5.66
#